data_AF-A4YRB8-F1
#
_entry.id   AF-A4YRB8-F1
#
_cell.length_a   1.000
_cell.length_b   1.000
_cell.length_c   1.000
_cell.angle_alpha   90.00
_cell.angle_beta   90.00
_cell.angle_gamma   90.00
#
_symmetry.space_group_name_H-M   'P 1'
#
loop_
_entity.id
_entity.type
_entity.pdbx_description
1 polymer ?
#
loop_
_entity_poly.entity_id
_entity_poly.type
_entity_poly.pdbx_seq_one_letter_code
_entity_poly.pdbx_strand_id
1 'polypeptide(L)' 'MRKICLALSLLSLTVSTAVFAQGGRGTAEEQAACTRDVQKFCRSVIDQGDFTILACLKENRPKISPDCDKVLKTHNQ' A
#
# COMPACT_ATOMS: atom_id res chain seq x y z
N MET A 1 29.55 -32.94 -44.77
CA MET A 1 29.74 -31.56 -44.28
C MET A 1 28.91 -31.37 -43.02
N ARG A 2 29.51 -31.66 -41.87
CA ARG A 2 28.85 -31.65 -40.55
C ARG A 2 29.92 -31.21 -39.57
N LYS A 3 30.09 -29.90 -39.44
CA LYS A 3 31.02 -29.27 -38.51
C LYS A 3 30.24 -28.20 -37.77
N ILE A 4 29.78 -28.63 -36.61
CA ILE A 4 29.21 -27.85 -35.52
C ILE A 4 30.21 -26.73 -35.21
N CYS A 5 29.87 -25.50 -35.62
CA CYS A 5 30.56 -24.29 -35.20
C CYS A 5 29.68 -23.62 -34.13
N LEU A 6 30.08 -23.81 -32.87
CA LEU A 6 30.26 -22.76 -31.86
C LEU A 6 29.18 -21.65 -31.87
N ALA A 7 28.13 -21.74 -31.05
CA ALA A 7 28.12 -21.25 -29.66
C ALA A 7 28.57 -19.78 -29.51
N LEU A 8 27.60 -18.86 -29.44
CA LEU A 8 27.57 -17.79 -28.44
C LEU A 8 26.11 -17.34 -28.26
N SER A 9 25.60 -17.61 -27.07
CA SER A 9 24.22 -17.54 -26.61
C SER A 9 23.62 -16.12 -26.65
N LEU A 10 22.64 -15.89 -27.53
CA LEU A 10 21.62 -14.87 -27.32
C LEU A 10 20.61 -15.40 -26.28
N LEU A 11 20.95 -15.27 -25.00
CA LEU A 11 19.98 -15.41 -23.92
C LEU A 11 20.13 -14.20 -23.00
N SER A 12 19.63 -13.06 -23.48
CA SER A 12 19.37 -11.91 -22.62
C SER A 12 18.27 -12.31 -21.64
N LEU A 13 18.67 -12.79 -20.46
CA LEU A 13 17.80 -12.87 -19.28
C LEU A 13 17.41 -11.44 -18.90
N THR A 14 16.29 -10.96 -19.42
CA THR A 14 15.61 -9.79 -18.85
C THR A 14 14.97 -10.24 -17.53
N VAL A 15 15.79 -10.27 -16.47
CA VAL A 15 15.25 -10.45 -15.11
C VAL A 15 14.37 -9.23 -14.83
N SER A 16 13.07 -9.43 -14.95
CA SER A 16 12.09 -8.39 -14.66
C SER A 16 12.07 -8.25 -13.14
N THR A 17 12.75 -7.24 -12.60
CA THR A 17 12.63 -6.88 -11.20
C THR A 17 11.22 -6.31 -11.00
N ALA A 18 10.31 -7.14 -10.50
CA ALA A 18 9.01 -6.68 -10.04
C ALA A 18 9.23 -5.79 -8.80
N VAL A 19 9.33 -4.48 -9.01
CA VAL A 19 9.23 -3.49 -7.94
C VAL A 19 7.75 -3.42 -7.56
N PHE A 20 7.35 -4.19 -6.53
CA PHE A 20 6.05 -4.00 -5.90
C PHE A 20 6.08 -2.65 -5.16
N ALA A 21 5.45 -1.64 -5.75
CA ALA A 21 5.16 -0.42 -5.02
C ALA A 21 4.18 -0.75 -3.88
N GLN A 22 4.70 -0.87 -2.66
CA GLN A 22 3.89 -0.98 -1.43
C GLN A 22 3.33 0.40 -1.05
N GLY A 23 2.63 1.05 -1.96
CA GLY A 23 2.27 2.46 -1.81
C GLY A 23 0.78 2.65 -1.56
N GLY A 24 0.35 2.70 -0.29
CA GLY A 24 -0.92 3.36 0.04
C GLY A 24 -1.63 2.97 1.34
N ARG A 25 -1.32 1.81 1.94
CA ARG A 25 -2.14 1.23 3.03
C ARG A 25 -1.57 1.36 4.44
N GLY A 26 -0.37 1.91 4.60
CA GLY A 26 0.38 1.90 5.87
C GLY A 26 0.81 0.50 6.29
N THR A 27 1.53 0.39 7.41
CA THR A 27 1.89 -0.89 8.04
C THR A 27 0.71 -1.51 8.78
N ALA A 28 0.81 -2.78 9.17
CA ALA A 28 -0.23 -3.44 9.97
C ALA A 28 -0.45 -2.74 11.32
N GLU A 29 0.62 -2.21 11.92
CA GLU A 29 0.57 -1.45 13.17
C GLU A 29 -0.16 -0.11 12.97
N GLU A 30 0.10 0.58 11.86
CA GLU A 30 -0.58 1.83 11.49
C GLU A 30 -2.08 1.61 11.24
N GLN A 31 -2.43 0.51 10.58
CA GLN A 31 -3.82 0.10 10.37
C GLN A 31 -4.53 -0.24 11.69
N ALA A 32 -3.84 -0.94 12.59
CA ALA A 32 -4.37 -1.28 13.91
C ALA A 32 -4.67 -0.02 14.73
N ALA A 33 -3.80 0.99 14.66
CA ALA A 33 -4.01 2.29 15.33
C ALA A 33 -5.31 2.97 14.87
N CYS A 34 -5.64 2.89 13.57
CA CYS A 34 -6.85 3.50 13.01
C CYS A 34 -8.10 2.60 13.05
N THR A 35 -7.99 1.32 13.38
CA THR A 35 -9.10 0.35 13.25
C THR A 35 -10.33 0.75 14.06
N ARG A 36 -10.17 1.22 15.30
CA ARG A 36 -11.31 1.67 16.12
C ARG A 36 -12.00 2.89 15.54
N ASP A 37 -11.23 3.83 14.99
CA ASP A 37 -11.77 5.04 14.38
C ASP A 37 -12.52 4.73 13.08
N VAL A 38 -11.97 3.84 12.25
CA VAL A 38 -12.66 3.34 11.05
C VAL A 38 -13.99 2.69 11.41
N GLN A 39 -14.00 1.83 12.43
CA GLN A 39 -15.21 1.16 12.88
C GLN A 39 -16.28 2.10 13.45
N LYS A 40 -15.88 3.22 14.04
CA LYS A 40 -16.76 4.17 14.71
C LYS A 40 -17.28 5.25 13.76
N PHE A 41 -16.41 5.80 12.91
CA PHE A 41 -16.72 6.96 12.07
C PHE A 41 -16.90 6.58 10.60
N CYS A 42 -16.22 5.55 10.12
CA CYS A 42 -16.16 5.18 8.70
C CYS A 42 -16.84 3.85 8.38
N ARG A 43 -17.72 3.36 9.27
CA ARG A 43 -18.40 2.06 9.12
C ARG A 43 -19.15 1.93 7.80
N SER A 44 -19.77 3.01 7.32
CA SER A 44 -20.54 3.05 6.07
C SER A 44 -19.68 2.92 4.80
N VAL A 45 -18.37 3.15 4.92
CA VAL A 45 -17.45 3.19 3.77
C VAL A 45 -16.35 2.12 3.83
N ILE A 46 -16.38 1.23 4.82
CA ILE A 46 -15.32 0.24 5.04
C ILE A 46 -15.16 -0.75 3.87
N ASP A 47 -16.25 -1.05 3.17
CA ASP A 47 -16.24 -1.97 2.02
C ASP A 47 -15.93 -1.27 0.69
N GLN A 48 -15.70 0.05 0.71
CA GLN A 48 -15.45 0.87 -0.48
C GLN A 48 -13.96 1.04 -0.80
N GLY A 49 -13.08 0.42 0.00
CA GLY A 49 -11.63 0.41 -0.20
C GLY A 49 -10.87 1.51 0.55
N ASP A 50 -9.55 1.42 0.50
CA ASP A 50 -8.66 2.18 1.40
C ASP A 50 -8.67 3.67 1.18
N PHE A 51 -8.71 4.11 -0.09
CA PHE A 51 -8.73 5.53 -0.39
C PHE A 51 -9.99 6.21 0.15
N THR A 52 -11.12 5.50 0.14
CA THR A 52 -12.38 5.98 0.70
C THR A 52 -12.33 6.02 2.23
N ILE A 53 -11.76 4.98 2.85
CA ILE A 53 -11.52 4.96 4.30
C ILE A 53 -10.59 6.11 4.72
N LEU A 54 -9.50 6.32 3.98
CA LEU A 54 -8.55 7.39 4.21
C LEU A 54 -9.22 8.77 4.11
N ALA A 55 -10.04 9.00 3.08
CA ALA A 55 -10.81 10.22 2.93
C ALA A 55 -11.76 10.44 4.12
N CYS A 56 -12.46 9.39 4.57
CA CYS A 56 -13.33 9.45 5.74
C CYS A 56 -12.57 9.77 7.03
N LEU A 57 -11.39 9.16 7.23
CA LEU A 57 -10.52 9.46 8.37
C LEU A 57 -10.03 10.91 8.33
N LYS A 58 -9.71 11.44 7.14
CA LYS A 58 -9.33 12.85 6.94
C LYS A 58 -10.46 13.81 7.30
N GLU A 59 -11.68 13.51 6.89
CA GLU A 59 -12.86 14.32 7.22
C GLU A 59 -13.16 14.30 8.74
N ASN A 60 -12.89 13.17 9.40
CA ASN A 60 -13.11 13.00 10.83
C ASN A 60 -11.86 13.25 11.70
N ARG A 61 -10.80 13.86 11.14
CA ARG A 61 -9.56 14.24 11.85
C ARG A 61 -9.73 14.81 13.26
N PRO A 62 -10.65 15.76 13.53
CA PRO A 62 -10.80 16.29 14.89
C PRO A 62 -11.46 15.31 15.88
N LYS A 63 -12.00 14.18 15.40
CA LYS A 63 -12.78 13.21 16.18
C LYS A 63 -12.09 11.85 16.35
N ILE A 64 -11.11 11.53 15.50
CA ILE A 64 -10.34 10.29 15.59
C ILE A 64 -9.38 10.30 16.78
N SER A 65 -8.88 9.12 17.15
CA SER A 65 -7.87 9.00 18.20
C SER A 65 -6.56 9.71 17.85
N PRO A 66 -5.79 10.16 18.86
CA PRO A 66 -4.49 10.78 18.63
C PRO A 66 -3.49 9.85 17.94
N ASP A 67 -3.60 8.54 18.16
CA ASP A 67 -2.76 7.53 17.53
C ASP A 67 -3.02 7.46 16.02
N CYS A 68 -4.30 7.43 15.61
CA CYS A 68 -4.65 7.43 14.20
C CYS A 68 -4.31 8.77 13.52
N ASP A 69 -4.55 9.92 14.17
CA ASP A 69 -4.13 11.22 13.63
C ASP A 69 -2.61 11.32 13.45
N LYS A 70 -1.83 10.73 14.38
CA LYS A 70 -0.37 10.64 14.23
C LYS A 70 0.03 9.85 12.99
N VAL A 71 -0.60 8.70 12.73
CA VAL A 71 -0.36 7.91 11.51
C VAL A 71 -0.60 8.76 10.26
N LEU A 72 -1.74 9.45 10.21
CA LEU A 72 -2.07 10.30 9.07
C LEU A 72 -1.06 11.44 8.88
N LYS A 73 -0.58 12.06 9.97
CA LYS A 73 0.48 13.08 9.93
C LYS A 73 1.82 12.53 9.45
N THR A 74 2.22 11.34 9.88
CA THR A 74 3.47 10.68 9.43
C THR A 74 3.49 10.48 7.91
N HIS A 75 2.33 10.21 7.32
CA HIS A 75 2.16 10.03 5.87
C HIS A 75 1.73 11.30 5.12
N ASN A 76 1.84 12.48 5.74
CA ASN A 76 1.46 13.78 5.16
C ASN A 76 0.03 13.81 4.59
N GLN A 77 -0.88 13.07 5.22
CA GLN A 77 -2.30 13.03 4.83
C GLN A 77 -3.05 14.24 5.37
#